data_AF-A0A2W4CGF7-F1
#
_entry.id   AF-A0A2W4CGF7-F1
#
_cell.length_a   1.000
_cell.length_b   1.000
_cell.length_c   1.000
_cell.angle_alpha   90.00
_cell.angle_beta   90.00
_cell.angle_gamma   90.00
#
_symmetry.space_group_name_H-M   'P 1'
#
loop_
_entity.id
_entity.type
_entity.pdbx_description
1 polymer ?
#
loop_
_entity_poly.entity_id
_entity_poly.type
_entity_poly.pdbx_seq_one_letter_code
_entity_poly.pdbx_strand_id
1 'polypeptide(L)'
;MKPNTDIAEHERRKKRRADYWLRLWLNDLRRRQMKGKRHRRRKWLLALMLIIFGQIARPFAMTPPQPLPAPSLKPRPLMKKPTRRKAFDLQEHVDRDYAPRTGEQAEELFDGLTSRDISQIRYEARPVIPGLPERYGKEWPHLFTLLDHLQYPFARQDAITVIKKMVSPAIHDWIDSSVEEDGGKAIRRCRSKSPEETLAAMPRAASQWREQLRRDAEQRRLDAEEEQKNSSKPPNGPQGNL
;
A
#
# COMPACT_ATOMS: atom_id res chain seq x y z
N MET A 1 18.93 27.38 -51.52
CA MET A 1 18.40 26.58 -50.40
C MET A 1 19.21 26.91 -49.16
N LYS A 2 18.60 27.52 -48.12
CA LYS A 2 19.29 27.84 -46.86
C LYS A 2 19.21 26.60 -45.94
N PRO A 3 20.31 26.18 -45.28
CA PRO A 3 20.30 25.00 -44.42
C PRO A 3 19.45 25.23 -43.17
N ASN A 4 18.71 24.19 -42.76
CA ASN A 4 17.77 24.16 -41.63
C ASN A 4 18.52 24.30 -40.28
N THR A 5 18.83 25.53 -39.88
CA THR A 5 19.46 25.86 -38.59
C THR A 5 18.58 25.51 -37.39
N ASP A 6 17.27 25.53 -37.56
CA ASP A 6 16.30 25.30 -36.48
C ASP A 6 16.27 23.83 -36.02
N ILE A 7 16.48 22.89 -36.94
CA ILE A 7 16.53 21.46 -36.62
C ILE A 7 17.78 21.16 -35.78
N ALA A 8 18.93 21.72 -36.18
CA ALA A 8 20.20 21.57 -35.46
C ALA A 8 20.15 22.21 -34.05
N GLU A 9 19.48 23.35 -33.88
CA GLU A 9 19.26 23.94 -32.56
C GLU A 9 18.36 23.08 -31.67
N HIS A 10 17.29 22.53 -32.23
CA HIS A 10 16.36 21.71 -31.47
C HIS A 10 16.99 20.40 -30.99
N GLU A 11 17.88 19.80 -31.78
CA GLU A 11 18.68 18.64 -31.39
C GLU A 11 19.70 18.99 -30.29
N ARG A 12 20.38 20.13 -30.40
CA ARG A 12 21.30 20.61 -29.35
C ARG A 12 20.59 20.84 -28.01
N ARG A 13 19.37 21.40 -28.03
CA ARG A 13 18.55 21.59 -26.82
C ARG A 13 18.09 20.26 -26.22
N LYS A 14 17.70 19.28 -27.04
CA LYS A 14 17.38 17.91 -26.57
C LYS A 14 18.59 17.23 -25.93
N LYS A 15 19.76 17.33 -26.56
CA LYS A 15 21.01 16.76 -26.02
C LYS A 15 21.40 17.37 -24.68
N ARG A 16 21.31 18.70 -24.53
CA ARG A 16 21.56 19.39 -23.25
C ARG A 16 20.61 18.94 -22.13
N ARG A 17 19.33 18.71 -22.44
CA ARG A 17 18.36 18.20 -21.47
C ARG A 17 18.69 16.76 -21.06
N ALA A 18 19.06 15.90 -22.01
CA ALA A 18 19.49 14.53 -21.72
C ALA A 18 20.76 14.49 -20.85
N ASP A 19 21.76 15.31 -21.16
CA ASP A 19 22.99 15.43 -20.37
C ASP A 19 22.73 15.94 -18.96
N TYR A 20 21.80 16.90 -18.80
CA TYR A 20 21.38 17.39 -17.49
C TYR A 20 20.73 16.27 -16.64
N TRP A 21 19.80 15.52 -17.22
CA TRP A 21 19.15 14.39 -16.56
C TRP A 21 20.14 13.28 -16.19
N LEU A 22 21.09 12.98 -17.08
CA LEU A 22 22.13 11.99 -16.84
C LEU A 22 23.05 12.41 -15.67
N ARG A 23 23.45 13.69 -15.62
CA ARG A 23 24.23 14.26 -14.50
C ARG A 23 23.45 14.21 -13.18
N LEU A 24 22.16 14.53 -13.21
CA LEU A 24 21.30 14.50 -12.02
C LEU A 24 21.16 13.07 -11.48
N TRP A 25 20.93 12.09 -12.37
CA TRP A 25 20.82 10.68 -12.03
C TRP A 25 22.13 10.11 -11.45
N LEU A 26 23.28 10.43 -12.06
CA LEU A 26 24.59 10.03 -11.53
C LEU A 26 24.86 10.63 -10.13
N ASN A 27 24.47 11.88 -9.92
CA ASN A 27 24.59 12.51 -8.60
C ASN A 27 23.66 11.87 -7.56
N ASP A 28 22.44 11.47 -7.92
CA ASP A 28 21.53 10.76 -7.02
C ASP A 28 22.07 9.37 -6.65
N LEU A 29 22.62 8.62 -7.61
CA LEU A 29 23.29 7.34 -7.35
C LEU A 29 24.50 7.49 -6.41
N ARG A 30 25.32 8.52 -6.62
CA ARG A 30 26.46 8.82 -5.74
C ARG A 30 26.00 9.18 -4.32
N ARG A 31 24.90 9.94 -4.18
CA ARG A 31 24.28 10.26 -2.88
C ARG A 31 23.75 8.99 -2.19
N ARG A 32 23.11 8.08 -2.92
CA ARG A 32 22.61 6.79 -2.38
C ARG A 32 23.76 5.89 -1.92
N GLN A 33 24.84 5.78 -2.67
CA GLN A 33 26.04 5.03 -2.24
C GLN A 33 26.68 5.62 -0.99
N MET A 34 26.78 6.95 -0.89
CA MET A 34 27.35 7.62 0.30
C MET A 34 26.48 7.41 1.55
N LYS A 35 25.15 7.47 1.40
CA LYS A 35 24.21 7.13 2.49
C LYS A 35 24.36 5.66 2.91
N GLY A 36 24.47 4.73 1.95
CA GLY A 36 24.70 3.31 2.22
C GLY A 36 26.01 3.04 2.98
N LYS A 37 27.12 3.66 2.58
CA LYS A 37 28.43 3.55 3.27
C LYS A 37 28.38 4.12 4.70
N ARG A 38 27.70 5.25 4.92
CA ARG A 38 27.49 5.83 6.27
C ARG A 38 26.67 4.91 7.16
N HIS A 39 25.59 4.31 6.65
CA HIS A 39 24.80 3.34 7.40
C HIS A 39 25.58 2.06 7.73
N ARG A 40 26.37 1.52 6.78
CA ARG A 40 27.22 0.35 7.03
C ARG A 40 28.27 0.65 8.11
N ARG A 41 28.94 1.80 8.04
CA ARG A 41 29.91 2.23 9.07
C ARG A 41 29.25 2.39 10.44
N ARG A 42 28.07 3.02 10.52
CA ARG A 42 27.34 3.19 11.79
C ARG A 42 26.92 1.85 12.39
N LYS A 43 26.45 0.89 11.58
CA LYS A 43 26.12 -0.47 12.03
C LYS A 43 27.35 -1.23 12.53
N TRP A 44 28.48 -1.12 11.83
CA TRP A 44 29.75 -1.71 12.25
C TRP A 44 30.26 -1.11 13.57
N LEU A 45 30.15 0.21 13.73
CA LEU A 45 30.59 0.91 14.93
C LEU A 45 29.70 0.58 16.14
N LEU A 46 28.39 0.42 15.92
CA LEU A 46 27.45 -0.11 16.93
C LEU A 46 27.77 -1.55 17.31
N ALA A 47 28.08 -2.42 16.34
CA ALA A 47 28.47 -3.80 16.62
C ALA A 47 29.78 -3.86 17.42
N LEU A 48 30.76 -3.02 17.08
CA LEU A 48 32.04 -2.92 17.80
C LEU A 48 31.84 -2.39 19.23
N MET A 49 30.99 -1.38 19.42
CA MET A 49 30.59 -0.90 20.75
C MET A 49 29.91 -1.99 21.59
N LEU A 50 29.02 -2.78 21.00
CA LEU A 50 28.36 -3.91 21.67
C LEU A 50 29.36 -5.00 22.10
N ILE A 51 30.36 -5.30 21.28
CA ILE A 51 31.41 -6.28 21.62
C ILE A 51 32.26 -5.76 22.80
N ILE A 52 32.66 -4.48 22.77
CA ILE A 52 33.43 -3.85 23.84
C ILE A 52 32.62 -3.82 25.15
N PHE A 53 31.34 -3.40 25.11
CA PHE A 53 30.46 -3.44 26.27
C PHE A 53 30.24 -4.86 26.80
N GLY A 54 30.11 -5.85 25.91
CA GLY A 54 29.97 -7.26 26.29
C GLY A 54 31.20 -7.86 26.97
N GLN A 55 32.39 -7.28 26.77
CA GLN A 55 33.60 -7.69 27.49
C GLN A 55 33.77 -6.94 28.82
N ILE A 56 33.39 -5.66 28.89
CA ILE A 56 33.46 -4.84 30.11
C ILE A 56 32.39 -5.22 31.15
N ALA A 57 31.30 -5.88 30.74
CA ALA A 57 30.24 -6.35 31.64
C ALA A 57 30.53 -7.69 32.34
N ARG A 58 31.63 -8.39 32.01
CA ARG A 58 31.97 -9.69 32.62
C ARG A 58 32.40 -9.66 34.09
N PRO A 59 33.11 -8.64 34.62
CA PRO A 59 33.47 -8.59 36.05
C PRO A 59 32.35 -8.05 36.94
N PHE A 60 31.23 -7.56 36.39
CA PHE A 60 30.06 -7.09 37.16
C PHE A 60 28.93 -8.12 37.24
N ALA A 61 29.23 -9.41 37.01
CA ALA A 61 28.34 -10.50 37.42
C ALA A 61 28.41 -10.70 38.95
N MET A 62 28.13 -9.63 39.71
CA MET A 62 27.79 -9.73 41.11
C MET A 62 26.44 -10.43 41.18
N THR A 63 26.42 -11.56 41.90
CA THR A 63 25.29 -12.23 42.55
C THR A 63 23.90 -11.75 42.14
N PRO A 64 23.04 -12.61 41.55
CA PRO A 64 21.66 -12.23 41.29
C PRO A 64 21.00 -11.84 42.63
N PRO A 65 20.44 -10.63 42.77
CA PRO A 65 19.65 -10.30 43.94
C PRO A 65 18.47 -11.27 44.00
N GLN A 66 18.18 -11.80 45.19
CA GLN A 66 16.98 -12.60 45.41
C GLN A 66 15.76 -11.86 44.83
N PRO A 67 14.89 -12.54 44.08
CA PRO A 67 13.71 -11.90 43.52
C PRO A 67 12.83 -11.47 44.69
N LEU A 68 12.70 -10.15 44.89
CA LEU A 68 11.65 -9.59 45.72
C LEU A 68 10.30 -10.11 45.20
N PRO A 69 9.36 -10.49 46.07
CA PRO A 69 8.04 -10.93 45.63
C PRO A 69 7.42 -9.78 44.82
N ALA A 70 7.18 -10.03 43.54
CA ALA A 70 6.55 -9.07 42.66
C ALA A 70 5.21 -8.65 43.28
N PRO A 71 4.90 -7.35 43.39
CA PRO A 71 3.56 -6.93 43.79
C PRO A 71 2.58 -7.58 42.83
N SER A 72 1.58 -8.29 43.36
CA SER A 72 0.54 -8.88 42.53
C SER A 72 -0.23 -7.73 41.88
N LEU A 73 0.18 -7.39 40.66
CA LEU A 73 -0.60 -6.55 39.76
C LEU A 73 -1.86 -7.36 39.48
N LYS A 74 -2.90 -7.14 40.32
CA LYS A 74 -4.25 -7.58 40.01
C LYS A 74 -4.50 -7.15 38.57
N PRO A 75 -4.81 -8.08 37.64
CA PRO A 75 -5.03 -7.72 36.26
C PRO A 75 -6.12 -6.66 36.27
N ARG A 76 -5.76 -5.44 35.82
CA ARG A 76 -6.73 -4.37 35.65
C ARG A 76 -7.81 -4.96 34.74
N PRO A 77 -9.09 -5.02 35.17
CA PRO A 77 -10.12 -5.58 34.33
C PRO A 77 -10.04 -4.86 32.99
N LEU A 78 -9.89 -5.62 31.91
CA LEU A 78 -9.95 -5.10 30.56
C LEU A 78 -11.36 -4.51 30.44
N MET A 79 -11.48 -3.21 30.71
CA MET A 79 -12.70 -2.50 30.36
C MET A 79 -12.79 -2.63 28.86
N LYS A 80 -13.70 -3.51 28.40
CA LYS A 80 -14.14 -3.57 27.02
C LYS A 80 -14.65 -2.18 26.72
N LYS A 81 -13.77 -1.33 26.16
CA LYS A 81 -14.18 -0.05 25.60
C LYS A 81 -15.31 -0.42 24.64
N PRO A 82 -16.51 0.18 24.77
CA PRO A 82 -17.55 -0.10 23.81
C PRO A 82 -16.94 0.16 22.44
N THR A 83 -16.99 -0.85 21.57
CA THR A 83 -16.60 -0.72 20.18
C THR A 83 -17.64 0.18 19.53
N ARG A 84 -17.63 1.48 19.86
CA ARG A 84 -18.24 2.49 19.03
C ARG A 84 -17.52 2.33 17.71
N ARG A 85 -18.27 1.88 16.69
CA ARG A 85 -17.90 1.98 15.29
C ARG A 85 -17.68 3.47 15.03
N LYS A 86 -16.51 3.99 15.39
CA LYS A 86 -16.11 5.33 14.99
C LYS A 86 -16.06 5.27 13.47
N ALA A 87 -16.88 6.08 12.81
CA ALA A 87 -16.59 6.47 11.44
C ALA A 87 -15.10 6.83 11.40
N PHE A 88 -14.39 6.34 10.39
CA PHE A 88 -12.95 6.60 10.27
C PHE A 88 -12.72 8.10 10.36
N ASP A 89 -12.06 8.52 11.44
CA ASP A 89 -11.72 9.90 11.68
C ASP A 89 -10.41 10.15 10.94
N LEU A 90 -10.52 10.76 9.76
CA LEU A 90 -9.38 11.10 8.90
C LEU A 90 -8.38 11.97 9.67
N GLN A 91 -8.87 12.79 10.59
CA GLN A 91 -8.05 13.63 11.45
C GLN A 91 -7.18 12.77 12.38
N GLU A 92 -7.75 11.73 13.00
CA GLU A 92 -7.03 10.79 13.87
C GLU A 92 -5.91 10.03 13.11
N HIS A 93 -6.08 9.80 11.80
CA HIS A 93 -5.08 9.13 10.98
C HIS A 93 -3.95 10.06 10.53
N VAL A 94 -4.29 11.27 10.06
CA VAL A 94 -3.31 12.32 9.72
C VAL A 94 -2.51 12.71 10.96
N ASP A 95 -3.17 12.85 12.10
CA ASP A 95 -2.53 13.14 13.40
C ASP A 95 -1.57 12.01 13.83
N ARG A 96 -1.77 10.77 13.37
CA ARG A 96 -0.88 9.64 13.68
C ARG A 96 0.36 9.60 12.78
N ASP A 97 0.18 9.90 11.50
CA ASP A 97 1.27 9.84 10.51
C ASP A 97 2.14 11.10 10.52
N TYR A 98 1.59 12.24 10.96
CA TYR A 98 2.28 13.51 11.16
C TYR A 98 2.41 13.90 12.64
N ALA A 99 2.21 12.94 13.56
CA ALA A 99 2.30 13.19 15.00
C ALA A 99 3.65 13.85 15.38
N PRO A 100 3.65 15.01 16.05
CA PRO A 100 4.82 15.47 16.79
C PRO A 100 5.22 14.38 17.79
N ARG A 101 6.51 14.27 18.15
CA ARG A 101 6.90 13.32 19.18
C ARG A 101 6.11 13.59 20.46
N THR A 102 5.84 12.54 21.23
CA THR A 102 5.09 12.63 22.49
C THR A 102 5.71 13.73 23.38
N GLY A 103 5.01 14.85 23.56
CA GLY A 103 5.47 16.02 24.32
C GLY A 103 5.66 17.33 23.52
N GLU A 104 5.79 17.27 22.19
CA GLU A 104 6.06 18.46 21.33
C GLU A 104 4.77 19.14 20.80
N GLN A 105 3.59 18.62 21.16
CA GLN A 105 2.30 19.11 20.61
C GLN A 105 1.87 20.48 21.14
N ALA A 106 2.37 20.86 22.32
CA ALA A 106 2.06 22.14 22.98
C ALA A 106 3.15 23.19 22.79
N GLU A 107 4.22 22.87 22.06
CA GLU A 107 5.28 23.83 21.78
C GLU A 107 4.82 24.80 20.68
N GLU A 108 4.66 26.07 21.05
CA GLU A 108 4.44 27.16 20.12
C GLU A 108 5.68 27.32 19.24
N LEU A 109 5.51 27.14 17.93
CA LEU A 109 6.61 27.21 16.97
C LEU A 109 6.74 28.61 16.35
N PHE A 110 5.64 29.36 16.26
CA PHE A 110 5.61 30.69 15.66
C PHE A 110 4.35 31.46 16.06
N ASP A 111 4.44 32.70 16.56
CA ASP A 111 3.31 33.62 16.83
C ASP A 111 2.01 32.95 17.33
N GLY A 112 2.08 32.17 18.42
CA GLY A 112 0.93 31.50 19.00
C GLY A 112 0.34 30.34 18.17
N LEU A 113 0.96 29.96 17.05
CA LEU A 113 0.64 28.77 16.27
C LEU A 113 1.45 27.58 16.79
N THR A 114 0.73 26.52 17.13
CA THR A 114 1.32 25.24 17.48
C THR A 114 1.74 24.48 16.21
N SER A 115 2.58 23.46 16.37
CA SER A 115 2.93 22.51 15.30
C SER A 115 1.69 21.92 14.60
N ARG A 116 0.62 21.72 15.36
CA ARG A 116 -0.67 21.25 14.84
C ARG A 116 -1.32 22.29 13.94
N ASP A 117 -1.37 23.55 14.36
CA ASP A 117 -1.99 24.62 13.57
C ASP A 117 -1.24 24.85 12.25
N ILE A 118 0.10 24.84 12.30
CA ILE A 118 0.93 24.96 11.09
C ILE A 118 0.67 23.79 10.12
N SER A 119 0.51 22.58 10.65
CA SER A 119 0.23 21.39 9.84
C SER A 119 -1.17 21.44 9.23
N GLN A 120 -2.16 21.93 9.98
CA GLN A 120 -3.53 22.10 9.52
C GLN A 120 -3.64 23.20 8.47
N ILE A 121 -3.05 24.37 8.69
CA ILE A 121 -3.00 25.46 7.69
C ILE A 121 -2.31 24.97 6.42
N ARG A 122 -1.20 24.24 6.56
CA ARG A 122 -0.50 23.66 5.41
C ARG A 122 -1.37 22.64 4.67
N TYR A 123 -2.24 21.90 5.35
CA TYR A 123 -3.16 20.94 4.74
C TYR A 123 -4.34 21.65 4.03
N GLU A 124 -4.91 22.68 4.64
CA GLU A 124 -5.99 23.49 4.07
C GLU A 124 -5.52 24.27 2.84
N ALA A 125 -4.30 24.78 2.85
CA ALA A 125 -3.69 25.48 1.73
C ALA A 125 -3.26 24.56 0.56
N ARG A 126 -3.39 23.23 0.68
CA ARG A 126 -3.00 22.33 -0.42
C ARG A 126 -4.00 22.43 -1.58
N PRO A 127 -3.52 22.54 -2.82
CA PRO A 127 -4.40 22.52 -3.99
C PRO A 127 -5.07 21.16 -4.12
N VAL A 128 -6.36 21.19 -4.49
CA VAL A 128 -7.12 19.97 -4.77
C VAL A 128 -6.63 19.37 -6.09
N ILE A 129 -6.25 18.10 -6.06
CA ILE A 129 -5.82 17.33 -7.21
C ILE A 129 -7.05 16.95 -8.04
N PRO A 130 -7.11 17.36 -9.31
CA PRO A 130 -8.30 17.16 -10.13
C PRO A 130 -8.60 15.67 -10.36
N GLY A 131 -9.86 15.31 -10.18
CA GLY A 131 -10.39 13.98 -10.45
C GLY A 131 -10.16 12.94 -9.34
N LEU A 132 -9.52 13.29 -8.22
CA LEU A 132 -9.53 12.46 -7.02
C LEU A 132 -10.82 12.69 -6.21
N PRO A 133 -11.35 11.66 -5.53
CA PRO A 133 -12.42 11.84 -4.55
C PRO A 133 -12.01 12.82 -3.46
N GLU A 134 -12.97 13.56 -2.89
CA GLU A 134 -12.74 14.61 -1.88
C GLU A 134 -11.85 14.11 -0.72
N ARG A 135 -12.08 12.87 -0.27
CA ARG A 135 -11.29 12.17 0.76
C ARG A 135 -9.78 12.17 0.49
N TYR A 136 -9.38 12.12 -0.78
CA TYR A 136 -7.98 12.06 -1.21
C TYR A 136 -7.57 13.28 -2.05
N GLY A 137 -8.45 14.27 -2.19
CA GLY A 137 -8.25 15.40 -3.09
C GLY A 137 -7.02 16.23 -2.75
N LYS A 138 -6.55 16.20 -1.49
CA LYS A 138 -5.42 17.02 -1.02
C LYS A 138 -4.07 16.32 -1.08
N GLU A 139 -4.02 14.99 -1.23
CA GLU A 139 -2.78 14.23 -1.30
C GLU A 139 -3.01 12.85 -1.92
N TRP A 140 -2.06 12.39 -2.74
CA TRP A 140 -2.08 11.01 -3.24
C TRP A 140 -1.90 10.02 -2.09
N PRO A 141 -2.91 9.20 -1.77
CA PRO A 141 -2.83 8.27 -0.66
C PRO A 141 -1.87 7.14 -1.01
N HIS A 142 -1.22 6.60 0.02
CA HIS A 142 -0.36 5.44 -0.13
C HIS A 142 -1.18 4.20 -0.55
N LEU A 143 -0.62 3.37 -1.45
CA LEU A 143 -1.33 2.20 -2.01
C LEU A 143 -1.86 1.25 -0.92
N PHE A 144 -1.09 1.02 0.14
CA PHE A 144 -1.53 0.14 1.22
C PHE A 144 -2.70 0.72 2.02
N THR A 145 -2.75 2.05 2.16
CA THR A 145 -3.90 2.74 2.76
C THR A 145 -5.14 2.54 1.90
N LEU A 146 -5.01 2.66 0.58
CA LEU A 146 -6.10 2.38 -0.36
C LEU A 146 -6.59 0.93 -0.26
N LEU A 147 -5.67 -0.04 -0.20
CA LEU A 147 -6.01 -1.46 -0.06
C LEU A 147 -6.72 -1.76 1.28
N ASP A 148 -6.30 -1.10 2.36
CA ASP A 148 -6.97 -1.23 3.65
C ASP A 148 -8.36 -0.57 3.60
N HIS A 149 -8.53 0.54 2.87
CA HIS A 149 -9.82 1.20 2.70
C HIS A 149 -10.86 0.38 1.93
N LEU A 150 -10.44 -0.58 1.08
CA LEU A 150 -11.37 -1.48 0.38
C LEU A 150 -12.27 -2.30 1.32
N GLN A 151 -11.80 -2.56 2.55
CA GLN A 151 -12.58 -3.31 3.53
C GLN A 151 -13.78 -2.53 4.09
N TYR A 152 -13.75 -1.20 3.99
CA TYR A 152 -14.79 -0.32 4.52
C TYR A 152 -15.75 0.09 3.41
N PRO A 153 -17.05 -0.28 3.47
CA PRO A 153 -18.01 0.03 2.41
C PRO A 153 -18.08 1.53 2.05
N PHE A 154 -17.99 2.41 3.06
CA PHE A 154 -18.09 3.87 2.89
C PHE A 154 -16.86 4.52 2.23
N ALA A 155 -15.70 3.85 2.21
CA ALA A 155 -14.47 4.37 1.61
C ALA A 155 -14.03 3.57 0.37
N ARG A 156 -14.70 2.44 0.10
CA ARG A 156 -14.35 1.51 -0.96
C ARG A 156 -14.44 2.15 -2.33
N GLN A 157 -15.54 2.84 -2.64
CA GLN A 157 -15.74 3.50 -3.94
C GLN A 157 -14.65 4.53 -4.21
N ASP A 158 -14.39 5.43 -3.25
CA ASP A 158 -13.31 6.41 -3.36
C ASP A 158 -11.96 5.71 -3.59
N ALA A 159 -11.66 4.66 -2.81
CA ALA A 159 -10.39 3.94 -2.92
C ALA A 159 -10.22 3.27 -4.29
N ILE A 160 -11.27 2.70 -4.85
CA ILE A 160 -11.26 2.10 -6.20
C ILE A 160 -10.97 3.17 -7.25
N THR A 161 -11.63 4.33 -7.17
CA THR A 161 -11.40 5.44 -8.10
C THR A 161 -9.94 5.85 -8.12
N VAL A 162 -9.29 5.90 -6.95
CA VAL A 162 -7.86 6.21 -6.87
C VAL A 162 -7.00 5.06 -7.40
N ILE A 163 -7.29 3.81 -7.01
CA ILE A 163 -6.53 2.63 -7.48
C ILE A 163 -6.57 2.55 -9.01
N LYS A 164 -7.73 2.78 -9.63
CA LYS A 164 -7.90 2.79 -11.10
C LYS A 164 -7.02 3.83 -11.80
N LYS A 165 -6.71 4.95 -11.14
CA LYS A 165 -5.78 5.96 -11.69
C LYS A 165 -4.31 5.55 -11.55
N MET A 166 -3.98 4.65 -10.63
CA MET A 166 -2.62 4.16 -10.42
C MET A 166 -2.26 3.00 -11.35
N VAL A 167 -3.25 2.33 -11.94
CA VAL A 167 -3.08 1.12 -12.77
C VAL A 167 -3.56 1.32 -14.20
N SER A 168 -3.15 0.41 -15.08
CA SER A 168 -3.58 0.42 -16.49
C SER A 168 -5.11 0.27 -16.63
N PRO A 169 -5.77 0.98 -17.56
CA PRO A 169 -7.18 0.77 -17.91
C PRO A 169 -7.53 -0.67 -18.28
N ALA A 170 -6.56 -1.42 -18.80
CA ALA A 170 -6.73 -2.79 -19.23
C ALA A 170 -7.00 -3.79 -18.09
N ILE A 171 -7.13 -3.37 -16.83
CA ILE A 171 -7.50 -4.24 -15.70
C ILE A 171 -8.69 -3.69 -14.91
N HIS A 172 -9.34 -2.62 -15.39
CA HIS A 172 -10.44 -1.96 -14.68
C HIS A 172 -11.68 -2.86 -14.59
N ASP A 173 -11.93 -3.69 -15.62
CA ASP A 173 -12.97 -4.73 -15.65
C ASP A 173 -12.83 -5.72 -14.49
N TRP A 174 -11.62 -6.23 -14.27
CA TRP A 174 -11.33 -7.14 -13.18
C TRP A 174 -11.48 -6.45 -11.81
N ILE A 175 -11.07 -5.19 -11.71
CA ILE A 175 -11.24 -4.40 -10.48
C ILE A 175 -12.72 -4.24 -10.15
N ASP A 176 -13.56 -3.90 -11.14
CA ASP A 176 -15.00 -3.74 -10.96
C ASP A 176 -15.65 -5.07 -10.56
N SER A 177 -15.34 -6.16 -11.28
CA SER A 177 -15.86 -7.49 -10.94
C SER A 177 -15.45 -7.93 -9.53
N SER A 178 -14.19 -7.69 -9.13
CA SER A 178 -13.72 -8.04 -7.78
C SER A 178 -14.48 -7.28 -6.68
N VAL A 179 -14.96 -6.07 -6.97
CA VAL A 179 -15.69 -5.24 -6.03
C VAL A 179 -17.14 -5.71 -5.90
N GLU A 180 -17.76 -6.07 -7.01
CA GLU A 180 -19.12 -6.61 -7.07
C GLU A 180 -19.22 -7.99 -6.42
N GLU A 181 -18.32 -8.91 -6.76
CA GLU A 181 -18.35 -10.29 -6.26
C GLU A 181 -17.96 -10.38 -4.78
N ASP A 182 -16.91 -9.67 -4.39
CA ASP A 182 -16.15 -10.00 -3.18
C ASP A 182 -15.75 -8.78 -2.35
N GLY A 183 -16.27 -7.60 -2.69
CA GLY A 183 -15.98 -6.34 -2.00
C GLY A 183 -14.51 -5.91 -2.10
N GLY A 184 -13.81 -6.31 -3.16
CA GLY A 184 -12.41 -5.95 -3.40
C GLY A 184 -11.38 -6.86 -2.71
N LYS A 185 -11.80 -8.02 -2.16
CA LYS A 185 -10.88 -8.98 -1.53
C LYS A 185 -9.81 -9.48 -2.48
N ALA A 186 -10.13 -9.75 -3.75
CA ALA A 186 -9.14 -10.24 -4.72
C ALA A 186 -8.04 -9.18 -4.94
N ILE A 187 -8.41 -7.90 -5.01
CA ILE A 187 -7.45 -6.78 -5.10
C ILE A 187 -6.55 -6.74 -3.84
N ARG A 188 -7.11 -6.94 -2.65
CA ARG A 188 -6.33 -6.99 -1.40
C ARG A 188 -5.34 -8.15 -1.35
N ARG A 189 -5.67 -9.30 -1.97
CA ARG A 189 -4.77 -10.47 -2.04
C ARG A 189 -3.51 -10.20 -2.87
N CYS A 190 -3.51 -9.18 -3.74
CA CYS A 190 -2.31 -8.76 -4.47
C CYS A 190 -1.26 -8.06 -3.59
N ARG A 191 -1.59 -7.73 -2.33
CA ARG A 191 -0.68 -7.04 -1.40
C ARG A 191 0.63 -7.81 -1.25
N SER A 192 1.71 -7.18 -1.70
CA SER A 192 3.08 -7.71 -1.64
C SER A 192 3.93 -6.91 -0.65
N LYS A 193 5.24 -7.20 -0.58
CA LYS A 193 6.15 -6.53 0.37
C LYS A 193 6.34 -5.05 0.02
N SER A 194 6.29 -4.71 -1.27
CA SER A 194 6.39 -3.32 -1.74
C SER A 194 5.15 -2.87 -2.53
N PRO A 195 4.87 -1.55 -2.58
CA PRO A 195 3.79 -1.01 -3.41
C PRO A 195 3.99 -1.30 -4.91
N GLU A 196 5.23 -1.22 -5.41
CA GLU A 196 5.56 -1.47 -6.81
C GLU A 196 5.28 -2.93 -7.21
N GLU A 197 5.69 -3.88 -6.36
CA GLU A 197 5.38 -5.31 -6.56
C GLU A 197 3.87 -5.55 -6.53
N THR A 198 3.16 -4.86 -5.64
CA THR A 198 1.70 -4.96 -5.53
C THR A 198 1.00 -4.48 -6.80
N LEU A 199 1.43 -3.36 -7.38
CA LEU A 199 0.91 -2.86 -8.66
C LEU A 199 1.25 -3.81 -9.81
N ALA A 200 2.45 -4.39 -9.81
CA ALA A 200 2.87 -5.37 -10.83
C ALA A 200 2.12 -6.71 -10.72
N ALA A 201 1.62 -7.06 -9.54
CA ALA A 201 0.84 -8.29 -9.32
C ALA A 201 -0.60 -8.19 -9.85
N MET A 202 -1.21 -6.99 -9.85
CA MET A 202 -2.61 -6.80 -10.25
C MET A 202 -2.91 -7.24 -11.70
N PRO A 203 -2.10 -6.90 -12.72
CA PRO A 203 -2.32 -7.40 -14.08
C PRO A 203 -2.25 -8.92 -14.22
N ARG A 204 -1.38 -9.58 -13.44
CA ARG A 204 -1.28 -11.04 -13.44
C ARG A 204 -2.54 -11.67 -12.86
N ALA A 205 -3.03 -11.15 -11.74
CA ALA A 205 -4.29 -11.60 -11.14
C ALA A 205 -5.47 -11.39 -12.10
N ALA A 206 -5.54 -10.23 -12.77
CA ALA A 206 -6.57 -9.97 -13.78
C ALA A 206 -6.51 -10.96 -14.96
N SER A 207 -5.31 -11.29 -15.46
CA SER A 207 -5.18 -12.29 -16.54
C SER A 207 -5.63 -13.70 -16.11
N GLN A 208 -5.31 -14.10 -14.87
CA GLN A 208 -5.72 -15.40 -14.32
C GLN A 208 -7.23 -15.47 -14.17
N TRP A 209 -7.86 -14.40 -13.68
CA TRP A 209 -9.31 -14.31 -13.56
C TRP A 209 -10.01 -14.41 -14.93
N ARG A 210 -9.51 -13.71 -15.96
CA ARG A 210 -10.08 -13.84 -17.32
C ARG A 210 -9.96 -15.25 -17.88
N GLU A 211 -8.85 -15.93 -17.58
CA GLU A 211 -8.66 -17.31 -18.00
C GLU A 211 -9.60 -18.27 -17.25
N GLN A 212 -9.82 -18.04 -15.95
CA GLN A 212 -10.82 -18.76 -15.16
C GLN A 212 -12.22 -18.58 -15.74
N LEU A 213 -12.63 -17.34 -16.04
CA LEU A 213 -13.91 -17.08 -16.68
C LEU A 213 -14.08 -17.81 -18.03
N ARG A 214 -13.00 -17.90 -18.82
CA ARG A 214 -13.03 -18.66 -20.08
C ARG A 214 -13.24 -20.15 -19.82
N ARG A 215 -12.52 -20.74 -18.87
CA ARG A 215 -12.66 -22.16 -18.50
C ARG A 215 -14.05 -22.45 -17.97
N ASP A 216 -14.58 -21.59 -17.10
CA ASP A 216 -15.93 -21.75 -16.53
C ASP A 216 -17.01 -21.65 -17.63
N ALA A 217 -16.82 -20.79 -18.62
CA ALA A 217 -17.74 -20.68 -19.75
C ALA A 217 -17.69 -21.90 -20.68
N GLU A 218 -16.51 -22.48 -20.90
CA GLU A 218 -16.35 -23.73 -21.67
C GLU A 218 -16.98 -24.91 -20.93
N GLN A 219 -16.75 -25.02 -19.62
CA GLN A 219 -17.32 -26.10 -18.82
C GLN A 219 -18.85 -26.03 -18.78
N ARG A 220 -19.44 -24.84 -18.58
CA ARG A 220 -20.89 -24.67 -18.65
C ARG A 220 -21.50 -25.04 -20.01
N ARG A 221 -20.76 -24.88 -21.11
CA ARG A 221 -21.21 -25.32 -22.44
C ARG A 221 -21.22 -26.85 -22.53
N LEU A 222 -20.16 -27.49 -22.06
CA LEU A 222 -20.08 -28.96 -22.02
C LEU A 222 -21.18 -29.55 -21.14
N ASP A 223 -21.40 -28.98 -19.95
CA ASP A 223 -22.44 -29.43 -19.02
C ASP A 223 -23.84 -29.29 -19.66
N ALA A 224 -24.12 -28.17 -20.35
CA ALA A 224 -25.39 -27.95 -21.05
C ALA A 224 -25.58 -28.92 -22.24
N GLU A 225 -24.52 -29.26 -22.96
CA GLU A 225 -24.55 -30.28 -24.02
C GLU A 225 -24.81 -31.69 -23.45
N GLU A 226 -24.20 -32.03 -22.31
CA GLU A 226 -24.45 -33.31 -21.62
C GLU A 226 -25.87 -33.39 -21.05
N GLU A 227 -26.40 -32.31 -20.46
CA GLU A 227 -27.79 -32.24 -19.99
C GLU A 227 -28.79 -32.40 -21.14
N GLN A 228 -28.56 -31.73 -22.27
CA GLN A 228 -29.41 -31.92 -23.46
C GLN A 228 -29.35 -33.36 -23.97
N LYS A 229 -28.17 -33.96 -24.03
CA LYS A 229 -28.00 -35.35 -24.48
C LYS A 229 -28.67 -36.34 -23.52
N ASN A 230 -28.60 -36.12 -22.22
CA ASN A 230 -29.26 -36.95 -21.21
C ASN A 230 -30.79 -36.80 -21.22
N SER A 231 -31.31 -35.60 -21.51
CA SER A 231 -32.77 -35.35 -21.65
C SER A 231 -33.38 -36.00 -22.89
N SER A 232 -32.58 -36.27 -23.93
CA SER A 232 -33.03 -36.87 -25.19
C SER A 232 -33.01 -38.41 -25.23
N LYS A 233 -32.60 -39.07 -24.14
CA LYS A 233 -32.63 -40.54 -24.01
C LYS A 233 -34.00 -40.95 -23.45
N PRO A 234 -34.92 -41.54 -24.23
CA PRO A 234 -36.21 -41.98 -23.70
C PRO A 234 -35.98 -43.07 -22.64
N PRO A 235 -36.80 -43.12 -21.58
CA PRO A 235 -36.72 -44.20 -20.60
C PRO A 235 -36.90 -45.51 -21.36
N ASN A 236 -35.95 -46.45 -21.20
CA ASN A 236 -36.14 -47.83 -21.64
C ASN A 236 -37.42 -48.33 -20.97
N GLY A 237 -38.49 -48.45 -21.76
CA GLY A 237 -39.75 -49.02 -21.31
C GLY A 237 -39.52 -50.43 -20.78
N PRO A 238 -40.34 -50.90 -19.83
CA PRO A 238 -40.17 -52.20 -19.22
C PRO A 238 -40.26 -53.28 -20.32
N GLN A 239 -39.18 -54.02 -20.53
CA GLN A 239 -39.23 -55.26 -21.29
C GLN A 239 -40.04 -56.25 -20.46
N GLY A 240 -41.34 -56.31 -20.73
CA GLY A 240 -42.21 -57.38 -20.27
C GLY A 240 -41.77 -58.67 -20.94
N ASN A 241 -41.13 -59.54 -20.17
CA ASN A 241 -40.94 -60.94 -20.53
C ASN A 241 -42.32 -61.62 -20.49
N LEU A 242 -42.75 -62.12 -21.65
CA LEU A 242 -43.76 -63.16 -21.79
C LEU A 242 -43.05 -64.49 -22.01
#